data_AF-A0A960ILE2-F1
#
_entry.id   AF-A0A960ILE2-F1
#
_cell.length_a   1.000
_cell.length_b   1.000
_cell.length_c   1.000
_cell.angle_alpha   90.00
_cell.angle_beta   90.00
_cell.angle_gamma   90.00
#
_symmetry.space_group_name_H-M   'P 1'
#
loop_
_entity.id
_entity.type
_entity.pdbx_description
1 polymer ?
#
loop_
_entity_poly.entity_id
_entity_poly.type
_entity_poly.pdbx_seq_one_letter_code
_entity_poly.pdbx_strand_id
1 'polypeptide(L)'
;MRRKAHSQTQRMIRDREIGSSGFGEFAAVRSEAQGKFVRFSYPSGAEYRVPTSYLLQWFDQPHYASRKGRYVEAGGKSPWRGKSRLFVTRTRLRDDRHVALVYLSRRFAVEVAWDTVLMACEPRYEHFGGLTAHSRRLVAATFKHVASFSD
;
A
#
# COMPACT_ATOMS: atom_id res chain seq x y z
N MET A 1 -4.24 -28.07 34.79
CA MET A 1 -4.00 -28.39 33.36
C MET A 1 -3.54 -27.14 32.63
N ARG A 2 -2.26 -27.07 32.22
CA ARG A 2 -1.74 -25.95 31.41
C ARG A 2 -2.13 -26.19 29.95
N ARG A 3 -2.97 -25.32 29.36
CA ARG A 3 -3.24 -25.33 27.92
C ARG A 3 -1.96 -24.93 27.20
N LYS A 4 -1.36 -25.86 26.44
CA LYS A 4 -0.27 -25.54 25.51
C LYS A 4 -0.83 -24.58 24.47
N ALA A 5 -0.40 -23.33 24.50
CA ALA A 5 -0.60 -22.41 23.39
C ALA A 5 0.16 -23.00 22.19
N HIS A 6 -0.58 -23.55 21.22
CA HIS A 6 -0.03 -23.78 19.90
C HIS A 6 0.26 -22.41 19.30
N SER A 7 1.50 -21.94 19.49
CA SER A 7 2.07 -20.94 18.60
C SER A 7 2.18 -21.60 17.24
N GLN A 8 1.13 -21.47 16.42
CA GLN A 8 1.26 -21.64 14.99
C GLN A 8 2.22 -20.54 14.55
N THR A 9 3.50 -20.90 14.39
CA THR A 9 4.47 -20.03 13.73
C THR A 9 3.91 -19.76 12.34
N GLN A 10 3.38 -18.56 12.13
CA GLN A 10 2.69 -18.22 10.89
C GLN A 10 3.69 -18.28 9.73
N ARG A 11 3.37 -19.04 8.67
CA ARG A 11 4.26 -19.28 7.53
C ARG A 11 4.54 -17.99 6.76
N MET A 12 5.79 -17.80 6.34
CA MET A 12 6.20 -16.76 5.40
C MET A 12 5.53 -16.96 4.03
N ILE A 13 5.02 -15.89 3.43
CA ILE A 13 4.42 -15.82 2.10
C ILE A 13 5.55 -15.51 1.10
N ARG A 14 5.67 -16.32 0.05
CA ARG A 14 6.68 -16.16 -1.00
C ARG A 14 6.05 -15.83 -2.34
N ASP A 15 6.77 -15.15 -3.22
CA ASP A 15 6.33 -14.76 -4.56
C ASP A 15 5.77 -15.93 -5.37
N ARG A 16 6.46 -17.08 -5.32
CA ARG A 16 6.04 -18.31 -6.00
C ARG A 16 4.66 -18.83 -5.57
N GLU A 17 4.16 -18.39 -4.42
CA GLU A 17 2.89 -18.84 -3.84
C GLU A 17 1.72 -17.93 -4.25
N ILE A 18 2.04 -16.69 -4.66
CA ILE A 18 1.05 -15.64 -4.93
C ILE A 18 0.39 -15.79 -6.30
N GLY A 19 1.11 -16.33 -7.28
CA GLY A 19 0.58 -16.61 -8.63
C GLY A 19 -0.56 -17.63 -8.67
N SER A 20 -0.71 -18.45 -7.63
CA SER A 20 -1.71 -19.53 -7.55
C SER A 20 -2.88 -19.27 -6.61
N SER A 21 -2.91 -18.13 -5.89
CA SER A 21 -3.75 -18.01 -4.69
C SER A 21 -4.45 -16.66 -4.48
N GLY A 22 -5.06 -16.04 -5.50
CA GLY A 22 -5.96 -14.89 -5.28
C GLY A 22 -5.36 -13.67 -4.57
N PHE A 23 -4.03 -13.64 -4.40
CA PHE A 23 -3.24 -12.53 -3.87
C PHE A 23 -2.60 -11.71 -5.00
N GLY A 24 -2.62 -12.22 -6.23
CA GLY A 24 -2.04 -11.55 -7.39
C GLY A 24 -2.89 -10.42 -7.97
N GLU A 25 -4.13 -10.24 -7.57
CA GLU A 25 -5.02 -9.20 -8.11
C GLU A 25 -5.82 -8.51 -7.00
N PHE A 26 -6.32 -7.31 -7.26
CA PHE A 26 -7.27 -6.66 -6.38
C PHE A 26 -8.71 -7.07 -6.75
N ALA A 27 -9.51 -7.38 -5.73
CA ALA A 27 -10.96 -7.47 -5.88
C ALA A 27 -11.59 -6.07 -5.89
N ALA A 28 -11.08 -5.16 -5.05
CA ALA A 28 -11.55 -3.78 -4.99
C ALA A 28 -10.49 -2.83 -4.41
N VAL A 29 -10.62 -1.55 -4.77
CA VAL A 29 -9.92 -0.44 -4.12
C VAL A 29 -10.93 0.67 -3.80
N ARG A 30 -10.89 1.22 -2.58
CA ARG A 30 -11.83 2.27 -2.14
C ARG A 30 -11.12 3.35 -1.32
N SER A 31 -11.57 4.59 -1.50
CA SER A 31 -11.20 5.71 -0.62
C SER A 31 -12.17 5.76 0.57
N GLU A 32 -11.67 6.02 1.77
CA GLU A 32 -12.47 6.06 3.00
C GLU A 32 -12.20 7.32 3.83
N ALA A 33 -13.15 7.61 4.73
CA ALA A 33 -13.06 8.71 5.70
C ALA A 33 -12.57 10.01 5.06
N GLN A 34 -13.21 10.40 3.95
CA GLN A 34 -12.88 11.61 3.19
C GLN A 34 -11.44 11.61 2.63
N GLY A 35 -10.94 10.44 2.20
CA GLY A 35 -9.62 10.33 1.58
C GLY A 35 -8.47 10.24 2.56
N LYS A 36 -8.74 9.98 3.84
CA LYS A 36 -7.70 9.73 4.85
C LYS A 36 -7.16 8.32 4.82
N PHE A 37 -7.90 7.37 4.24
CA PHE A 37 -7.48 5.98 4.09
C PHE A 37 -7.81 5.45 2.69
N VAL A 38 -7.04 4.47 2.25
CA VAL A 38 -7.33 3.63 1.09
C VAL A 38 -7.49 2.20 1.57
N ARG A 39 -8.59 1.56 1.21
CA ARG A 39 -8.78 0.12 1.41
C ARG A 39 -8.42 -0.61 0.12
N PHE A 40 -7.51 -1.57 0.22
CA PHE A 40 -7.21 -2.54 -0.82
C PHE A 40 -7.78 -3.89 -0.39
N SER A 41 -8.65 -4.47 -1.22
CA SER A 41 -9.29 -5.77 -0.95
C SER A 41 -8.84 -6.77 -2.01
N TYR A 42 -8.51 -7.98 -1.58
CA TYR A 42 -8.06 -9.09 -2.42
C TYR A 42 -9.17 -10.13 -2.58
N PRO A 43 -9.21 -10.91 -3.69
CA PRO A 43 -10.16 -12.00 -3.87
C PRO A 43 -10.13 -13.04 -2.75
N SER A 44 -8.98 -13.22 -2.09
CA SER A 44 -8.83 -14.10 -0.92
C SER A 44 -9.61 -13.64 0.33
N GLY A 45 -10.18 -12.42 0.30
CA GLY A 45 -10.82 -11.79 1.45
C GLY A 45 -9.87 -10.99 2.35
N ALA A 46 -8.56 -11.00 2.06
CA ALA A 46 -7.61 -10.13 2.74
C ALA A 46 -7.89 -8.66 2.42
N GLU A 47 -7.86 -7.81 3.44
CA GLU A 47 -8.06 -6.36 3.30
C GLU A 47 -6.98 -5.58 4.03
N TYR A 48 -6.43 -4.58 3.35
CA TYR A 48 -5.44 -3.65 3.92
C TYR A 48 -6.01 -2.24 3.91
N ARG A 49 -6.19 -1.68 5.11
CA ARG A 49 -6.66 -0.30 5.31
C ARG A 49 -5.47 0.61 5.60
N VAL A 50 -5.06 1.35 4.59
CA VAL A 50 -3.80 2.10 4.56
C VAL A 50 -4.05 3.59 4.76
N PRO A 51 -3.48 4.24 5.79
CA PRO A 51 -3.52 5.68 5.91
C PRO A 51 -2.87 6.37 4.70
N THR A 52 -3.51 7.40 4.15
CA THR A 52 -2.98 8.15 3.00
C THR A 52 -1.57 8.69 3.28
N SER A 53 -1.29 9.14 4.51
CA SER A 53 0.03 9.61 4.92
C SER A 53 1.11 8.53 4.80
N TYR A 54 0.77 7.26 5.06
CA TYR A 54 1.70 6.14 4.93
C TYR A 54 1.85 5.70 3.47
N LEU A 55 0.76 5.65 2.70
CA LEU A 55 0.79 5.38 1.27
C LEU A 55 1.70 6.36 0.52
N LEU A 56 1.64 7.65 0.87
CA LEU A 56 2.50 8.69 0.29
C LEU A 56 3.99 8.50 0.59
N GLN A 57 4.37 7.59 1.49
CA GLN A 57 5.78 7.29 1.77
C GLN A 57 6.30 6.12 0.91
N TRP A 58 5.41 5.45 0.17
CA TRP A 58 5.78 4.33 -0.72
C TRP A 58 6.42 4.80 -2.02
N PHE A 59 6.22 6.06 -2.38
CA PHE A 59 6.71 6.64 -3.63
C PHE A 59 7.52 7.91 -3.35
N ASP A 60 8.48 8.21 -4.21
CA ASP A 60 9.26 9.46 -4.09
C ASP A 60 8.56 10.65 -4.77
N GLN A 61 7.74 10.35 -5.79
CA GLN A 61 7.03 11.32 -6.62
C GLN A 61 5.72 10.70 -7.15
N PRO A 62 4.73 11.50 -7.60
CA PRO A 62 3.55 10.95 -8.23
C PRO A 62 3.90 10.39 -9.61
N HIS A 63 3.19 9.37 -10.05
CA HIS A 63 3.37 8.81 -11.40
C HIS A 63 2.69 9.69 -12.46
N TYR A 64 1.58 10.35 -12.11
CA TYR A 64 0.81 11.19 -13.02
C TYR A 64 0.52 12.58 -12.44
N ALA A 65 0.45 13.57 -13.32
CA ALA A 65 0.05 14.94 -13.04
C ALA A 65 -1.08 15.41 -13.97
N SER A 66 -2.05 16.16 -13.45
CA SER A 66 -3.12 16.76 -14.24
C SER A 66 -2.61 17.97 -15.03
N ARG A 67 -2.72 17.92 -16.36
CA ARG A 67 -2.44 19.01 -17.30
C ARG A 67 -3.66 19.22 -18.20
N LYS A 68 -4.22 20.44 -18.21
CA LYS A 68 -5.43 20.77 -18.99
C LYS A 68 -6.60 19.78 -18.75
N GLY A 69 -6.78 19.35 -17.50
CA GLY A 69 -7.85 18.41 -17.11
C GLY A 69 -7.58 16.93 -17.41
N ARG A 70 -6.44 16.59 -18.02
CA ARG A 70 -6.04 15.19 -18.32
C ARG A 70 -4.83 14.80 -17.46
N TYR A 71 -4.84 13.57 -16.95
CA TYR A 71 -3.66 13.02 -16.28
C TYR A 71 -2.66 12.53 -17.33
N VAL A 72 -1.43 13.02 -17.22
CA VAL A 72 -0.29 12.60 -18.05
C VAL A 72 0.86 12.22 -17.11
N GLU A 73 1.81 11.41 -17.59
CA GLU A 73 2.97 11.03 -16.79
C GLU A 73 3.70 12.25 -16.24
N ALA A 74 4.06 12.17 -14.96
CA ALA A 74 4.79 13.23 -14.28
C ALA A 74 6.25 13.17 -14.70
N GLY A 75 6.63 13.96 -15.70
CA GLY A 75 8.03 14.06 -16.13
C GLY A 75 8.94 14.60 -15.01
N GLY A 76 9.61 13.68 -14.28
CA GLY A 76 10.85 13.81 -13.50
C GLY A 76 11.04 14.91 -12.45
N LYS A 77 10.17 15.91 -12.37
CA LYS A 77 10.34 17.10 -11.50
C LYS A 77 9.08 17.40 -10.69
N SER A 78 8.43 16.37 -10.15
CA SER A 78 7.16 16.58 -9.46
C SER A 78 7.35 16.90 -7.97
N PRO A 79 6.68 17.93 -7.42
CA PRO A 79 6.98 18.51 -6.12
C PRO A 79 6.18 17.83 -5.00
N TRP A 80 6.34 16.52 -4.78
CA TRP A 80 5.78 15.90 -3.56
C TRP A 80 6.33 16.57 -2.29
N ARG A 81 7.56 17.09 -2.36
CA ARG A 81 8.18 17.86 -1.28
C ARG A 81 7.36 19.10 -0.95
N GLY A 82 6.77 19.11 0.24
CA GLY A 82 6.16 20.28 0.87
C GLY A 82 4.63 20.39 0.78
N LYS A 83 3.92 19.42 0.16
CA LYS A 83 2.44 19.46 0.11
C LYS A 83 1.81 18.61 1.21
N SER A 84 1.65 19.20 2.40
CA SER A 84 1.11 18.57 3.62
C SER A 84 -0.40 18.27 3.60
N ARG A 85 -1.10 18.40 2.45
CA ARG A 85 -2.56 18.25 2.34
C ARG A 85 -3.00 17.40 1.14
N LEU A 86 -2.33 16.28 0.89
CA LEU A 86 -2.79 15.30 -0.10
C LEU A 86 -3.80 14.34 0.55
N PHE A 87 -4.94 14.15 -0.10
CA PHE A 87 -6.02 13.27 0.33
C PHE A 87 -6.51 12.47 -0.86
N VAL A 88 -6.91 11.22 -0.64
CA VAL A 88 -7.37 10.37 -1.74
C VAL A 88 -8.77 10.82 -2.17
N THR A 89 -8.85 11.53 -3.30
CA THR A 89 -10.12 12.04 -3.82
C THR A 89 -10.91 10.98 -4.59
N ARG A 90 -10.20 10.01 -5.18
CA ARG A 90 -10.80 8.92 -5.96
C ARG A 90 -9.84 7.75 -6.03
N THR A 91 -10.37 6.55 -6.25
CA THR A 91 -9.60 5.36 -6.62
C THR A 91 -10.25 4.72 -7.84
N ARG A 92 -9.46 4.01 -8.64
CA ARG A 92 -9.94 3.22 -9.78
C ARG A 92 -9.07 1.98 -9.90
N LEU A 93 -9.68 0.83 -10.14
CA LEU A 93 -8.94 -0.36 -10.51
C LEU A 93 -8.68 -0.36 -12.03
N ARG A 94 -7.48 -0.78 -12.45
CA ARG A 94 -7.20 -1.03 -13.87
C ARG A 94 -7.90 -2.31 -14.31
N ASP A 95 -8.08 -2.45 -15.63
CA ASP A 95 -8.87 -3.54 -16.21
C ASP A 95 -8.24 -4.92 -15.93
N ASP A 96 -6.92 -4.97 -15.81
CA ASP A 96 -6.12 -6.16 -15.46
C ASP A 96 -6.12 -6.48 -13.96
N ARG A 97 -6.71 -5.63 -13.11
CA ARG A 97 -6.83 -5.78 -11.65
C ARG A 97 -5.52 -5.89 -10.86
N HIS A 98 -4.36 -5.87 -11.50
CA HIS A 98 -3.05 -5.94 -10.84
C HIS A 98 -2.61 -4.58 -10.28
N VAL A 99 -3.21 -3.49 -10.78
CA VAL A 99 -2.83 -2.12 -10.45
C VAL A 99 -4.04 -1.28 -10.08
N ALA A 100 -3.94 -0.60 -8.94
CA ALA A 100 -4.90 0.41 -8.50
C ALA A 100 -4.38 1.82 -8.77
N LEU A 101 -5.19 2.65 -9.42
CA LEU A 101 -4.93 4.06 -9.63
C LEU A 101 -5.54 4.88 -8.49
N VAL A 102 -4.68 5.54 -7.70
CA VAL A 102 -5.06 6.33 -6.53
C VAL A 102 -4.85 7.81 -6.83
N TYR A 103 -5.94 8.57 -6.81
CA TYR A 103 -5.94 10.00 -7.09
C TYR A 103 -5.80 10.77 -5.77
N LEU A 104 -4.65 11.42 -5.57
CA LEU A 104 -4.26 12.09 -4.31
C LEU A 104 -4.71 13.56 -4.23
N SER A 105 -5.21 14.09 -5.35
CA SER A 105 -5.86 15.39 -5.50
C SER A 105 -6.37 15.50 -6.93
N ARG A 106 -7.01 16.63 -7.27
CA ARG A 106 -7.26 17.01 -8.68
C ARG A 106 -6.00 17.13 -9.53
N ARG A 107 -4.81 17.13 -8.93
CA ARG A 107 -3.52 17.36 -9.60
C ARG A 107 -2.64 16.14 -9.74
N PHE A 108 -2.78 15.11 -8.89
CA PHE A 108 -1.80 14.02 -8.81
C PHE A 108 -2.47 12.66 -8.66
N ALA A 109 -1.86 11.65 -9.26
CA ALA A 109 -2.22 10.26 -9.07
C ALA A 109 -0.98 9.35 -9.04
N VAL A 110 -1.10 8.22 -8.38
CA VAL A 110 -0.11 7.15 -8.33
C VAL A 110 -0.75 5.83 -8.73
N GLU A 111 0.04 4.97 -9.35
CA GLU A 111 -0.31 3.56 -9.54
C GLU A 111 0.29 2.76 -8.41
N VAL A 112 -0.54 1.92 -7.79
CA VAL A 112 -0.17 1.02 -6.71
C VAL A 112 -0.38 -0.39 -7.24
N ALA A 113 0.71 -1.12 -7.44
CA ALA A 113 0.64 -2.53 -7.78
C ALA A 113 0.30 -3.37 -6.53
N TRP A 114 -0.26 -4.56 -6.73
CA TRP A 114 -0.67 -5.44 -5.63
C TRP A 114 0.50 -5.87 -4.74
N ASP A 115 1.67 -6.11 -5.32
CA ASP A 115 2.91 -6.49 -4.65
C ASP A 115 3.38 -5.39 -3.69
N THR A 116 3.19 -4.13 -4.07
CA THR A 116 3.50 -2.93 -3.32
C THR A 116 2.74 -2.90 -2.01
N VAL A 117 1.46 -3.29 -2.03
CA VAL A 117 0.64 -3.37 -0.82
C VAL A 117 1.12 -4.50 0.09
N LEU A 118 1.44 -5.69 -0.44
CA LEU A 118 1.97 -6.78 0.38
C LEU A 118 3.33 -6.43 1.00
N MET A 119 4.28 -5.88 0.21
CA MET A 119 5.57 -5.39 0.70
C MET A 119 5.40 -4.39 1.83
N ALA A 120 4.43 -3.49 1.72
CA ALA A 120 4.25 -2.43 2.70
C ALA A 120 3.40 -2.82 3.93
N CYS A 121 2.58 -3.87 3.83
CA CYS A 121 1.53 -4.15 4.81
C CYS A 121 1.49 -5.58 5.37
N GLU A 122 2.18 -6.56 4.77
CA GLU A 122 2.13 -7.97 5.20
C GLU A 122 3.47 -8.44 5.77
N PRO A 123 3.66 -8.47 7.11
CA PRO A 123 4.91 -8.89 7.74
C PRO A 123 5.40 -10.28 7.36
N ARG A 124 4.49 -11.16 6.95
CA ARG A 124 4.84 -12.52 6.52
C ARG A 124 5.36 -12.56 5.10
N TYR A 125 5.24 -11.49 4.32
CA TYR A 125 5.71 -11.49 2.95
C TYR A 125 7.23 -11.38 2.91
N GLU A 126 7.89 -12.17 2.06
CA GLU A 126 9.36 -12.27 2.04
C GLU A 126 10.07 -10.95 1.69
N HIS A 127 9.36 -10.00 1.06
CA HIS A 127 9.84 -8.65 0.74
C HIS A 127 9.24 -7.57 1.64
N PHE A 128 8.68 -7.96 2.79
CA PHE A 128 8.11 -7.02 3.73
C PHE A 128 9.09 -5.91 4.14
N GLY A 129 8.59 -4.68 4.11
CA GLY A 129 9.32 -3.45 4.34
C GLY A 129 9.91 -2.82 3.08
N GLY A 130 9.91 -3.45 1.89
CA GLY A 130 10.91 -3.09 0.87
C GLY A 130 10.47 -2.63 -0.52
N LEU A 131 9.93 -1.41 -0.66
CA LEU A 131 9.81 -0.72 -1.97
C LEU A 131 10.93 0.29 -2.22
N THR A 132 11.41 0.92 -1.16
CA THR A 132 12.56 1.84 -1.16
C THR A 132 13.38 1.65 0.13
N ALA A 133 14.59 2.20 0.20
CA ALA A 133 15.34 2.22 1.46
C ALA A 133 14.65 3.06 2.55
N HIS A 134 13.75 3.97 2.17
CA HIS A 134 12.96 4.75 3.11
C HIS A 134 11.81 3.92 3.68
N SER A 135 11.07 3.16 2.85
CA SER A 135 9.99 2.29 3.31
C SER A 135 10.48 1.27 4.34
N ARG A 136 11.67 0.70 4.14
CA ARG A 136 12.28 -0.27 5.08
C ARG A 136 12.49 0.35 6.45
N ARG A 137 13.01 1.58 6.48
CA ARG A 137 13.27 2.33 7.73
C ARG A 137 11.98 2.74 8.43
N LEU A 138 10.97 3.15 7.68
CA LEU A 138 9.67 3.52 8.23
C LEU A 138 8.97 2.34 8.89
N VAL A 139 8.90 1.20 8.20
CA VAL A 139 8.34 -0.03 8.78
C VAL A 139 9.09 -0.43 10.04
N ALA A 140 10.43 -0.39 10.01
CA ALA A 140 11.25 -0.67 11.20
C ALA A 140 10.96 0.30 12.36
N ALA A 141 10.73 1.59 12.10
CA ALA A 141 10.37 2.56 13.13
C ALA A 141 8.95 2.29 13.68
N THR A 142 7.98 2.03 12.82
CA THR A 142 6.59 1.76 13.20
C THR A 142 6.46 0.48 14.03
N PHE A 143 7.16 -0.60 13.66
CA PHE A 143 7.09 -1.88 14.36
C PHE A 143 7.98 -1.95 15.62
N LYS A 144 9.06 -1.15 15.72
CA LYS A 144 9.78 -0.99 17.00
C LYS A 144 8.88 -0.46 18.12
N HIS A 145 7.86 0.34 17.79
CA HIS A 145 6.90 0.83 18.76
C HIS A 145 5.82 -0.20 19.13
N VAL A 146 5.58 -1.24 18.32
CA VAL A 146 4.58 -2.28 18.64
C VAL A 146 5.19 -3.37 19.51
N ALA A 147 6.48 -3.68 19.34
CA ALA A 147 7.20 -4.63 20.19
C ALA A 147 7.38 -4.15 21.65
N SER A 148 7.21 -2.86 21.93
CA SER A 148 7.22 -2.29 23.29
C SER A 148 5.86 -2.29 24.00
N PHE A 149 4.81 -2.83 23.37
CA PHE A 149 3.48 -3.04 23.99
C PHE A 149 3.17 -4.52 24.21
N SER A 150 4.18 -5.38 24.14
CA SER A 150 4.10 -6.79 24.52
C SER A 150 5.01 -7.04 25.71
N ASP A 151 4.68 -6.41 26.84
CA ASP A 151 4.99 -6.84 28.20
C ASP A 151 3.71 -6.73 29.03
#